data_AF-A0A2G9P6Z9-F1
#
_entry.id   AF-A0A2G9P6Z9-F1
#
_cell.length_a   1.000
_cell.length_b   1.000
_cell.length_c   1.000
_cell.angle_alpha   90.00
_cell.angle_beta   90.00
_cell.angle_gamma   90.00
#
_symmetry.space_group_name_H-M   'P 1'
#
loop_
_entity.id
_entity.type
_entity.pdbx_description
1 polymer ?
#
loop_
_entity_poly.entity_id
_entity_poly.type
_entity_poly.pdbx_seq_one_letter_code
_entity_poly.pdbx_strand_id
1 'polypeptide(L)'
;MLGFTLSKINLLIFVVAVFSIVLFFVFSFSQILVENIANDYVRIHAQDAFTLVGSPTLCAAQIHYLKDSIEASSGNSGRGLYYVLNIKQGTGKNGLNKMIFALAPRRTPETYMAAASFDTDAKMNFFDFQELITANPSKINIYDSNTMLDPQAKTQIDAYVLLKEVNLGETTIYVIPCSNRGGSDCSTLMGIAGQKIRPEGFNCSYEN
;
A
#
# COMPACT_ATOMS: atom_id res chain seq x y z
N MET A 1 20.55 -2.71 -61.77
CA MET A 1 20.95 -2.17 -60.44
C MET A 1 19.77 -1.62 -59.63
N LEU A 2 18.80 -0.92 -60.23
CA LEU A 2 17.60 -0.40 -59.54
C LEU A 2 16.71 -1.45 -58.83
N GLY A 3 16.62 -2.68 -59.37
CA GLY A 3 15.84 -3.75 -58.72
C GLY A 3 16.45 -4.24 -57.39
N PHE A 4 17.77 -4.14 -57.23
CA PHE A 4 18.46 -4.56 -56.01
C PHE A 4 18.31 -3.52 -54.89
N THR A 5 18.26 -2.23 -55.25
CA THR A 5 17.96 -1.14 -54.30
C THR A 5 16.49 -1.14 -53.87
N LEU A 6 15.54 -1.41 -54.79
CA LEU A 6 14.11 -1.55 -54.44
C LEU A 6 13.84 -2.73 -53.49
N SER A 7 14.50 -3.88 -53.72
CA SER A 7 14.37 -5.05 -52.85
C SER A 7 14.90 -4.79 -51.43
N LYS A 8 16.05 -4.09 -51.31
CA LYS A 8 16.63 -3.73 -49.99
C LYS A 8 15.78 -2.71 -49.24
N ILE A 9 15.18 -1.74 -49.93
CA ILE A 9 14.29 -0.75 -49.30
C ILE A 9 13.02 -1.44 -48.77
N ASN A 10 12.40 -2.35 -49.54
CA ASN A 10 11.25 -3.11 -49.07
C ASN A 10 11.56 -3.98 -47.85
N LEU A 11 12.73 -4.62 -47.82
CA LEU A 11 13.18 -5.41 -46.67
C LEU A 11 13.44 -4.52 -45.44
N LEU A 12 14.05 -3.35 -45.62
CA LEU A 12 14.27 -2.40 -44.54
C LEU A 12 12.95 -1.91 -43.93
N ILE A 13 11.98 -1.54 -44.77
CA ILE A 13 10.65 -1.12 -44.32
C ILE A 13 9.97 -2.24 -43.51
N PHE A 14 10.06 -3.48 -43.98
CA PHE A 14 9.50 -4.64 -43.28
C PHE A 14 10.16 -4.85 -41.90
N VAL A 15 11.49 -4.81 -41.83
CA VAL A 15 12.22 -4.99 -40.55
C VAL A 15 11.89 -3.88 -39.57
N VAL A 16 11.84 -2.62 -40.02
CA VAL A 16 11.47 -1.48 -39.16
C VAL A 16 10.03 -1.60 -38.67
N ALA A 17 9.10 -2.02 -39.53
CA ALA A 17 7.71 -2.25 -39.14
C ALA A 17 7.59 -3.35 -38.07
N VAL A 18 8.23 -4.51 -38.28
CA VAL A 18 8.23 -5.61 -37.30
C VAL A 18 8.87 -5.17 -35.98
N PHE A 19 10.02 -4.49 -36.03
CA PHE A 19 10.70 -4.00 -34.82
C PHE A 19 9.82 -3.02 -34.04
N SER A 20 9.12 -2.12 -34.73
CA SER A 20 8.22 -1.14 -34.10
C SER A 20 7.03 -1.83 -33.42
N ILE A 21 6.48 -2.87 -34.05
CA ILE A 21 5.40 -3.70 -33.48
C ILE A 21 5.90 -4.43 -32.23
N VAL A 22 7.07 -5.06 -32.28
CA VAL A 22 7.65 -5.76 -31.12
C VAL A 22 7.89 -4.80 -29.96
N LEU A 23 8.48 -3.62 -30.22
CA LEU A 23 8.70 -2.61 -29.18
C LEU A 23 7.37 -2.17 -28.54
N PHE A 24 6.36 -1.88 -29.36
CA PHE A 24 5.03 -1.51 -28.86
C PHE A 24 4.47 -2.58 -27.92
N PHE A 25 4.50 -3.85 -28.33
CA PHE A 25 4.02 -4.96 -27.50
C PHE A 25 4.81 -5.14 -26.21
N VAL A 26 6.15 -5.00 -26.26
CA VAL A 26 6.99 -5.11 -25.04
C VAL A 26 6.64 -4.01 -24.04
N PHE A 27 6.45 -2.77 -24.50
CA PHE A 27 6.05 -1.67 -23.61
C PHE A 27 4.64 -1.84 -23.06
N SER A 28 3.66 -2.19 -23.90
CA SER A 28 2.28 -2.42 -23.45
C SER A 28 2.17 -3.59 -22.49
N PHE A 29 2.88 -4.70 -22.75
CA PHE A 29 2.88 -5.87 -21.86
C PHE A 29 3.46 -5.54 -20.49
N SER A 30 4.56 -4.78 -20.44
CA SER A 30 5.17 -4.36 -19.16
C SER A 30 4.21 -3.51 -18.32
N GLN A 31 3.40 -2.65 -18.94
CA GLN A 31 2.45 -1.80 -18.21
C GLN A 31 1.31 -2.63 -17.60
N ILE A 32 0.71 -3.53 -18.40
CA ILE A 32 -0.37 -4.41 -17.94
C ILE A 32 0.09 -5.29 -16.78
N LEU A 33 1.32 -5.81 -16.85
CA LEU A 33 1.84 -6.68 -15.82
C LEU A 33 2.12 -5.94 -14.50
N VAL A 34 2.63 -4.71 -14.55
CA VAL A 34 2.78 -3.85 -13.35
C VAL A 34 1.43 -3.60 -12.68
N GLU A 35 0.40 -3.27 -13.47
CA GLU A 35 -0.94 -3.00 -12.97
C GLU A 35 -1.57 -4.24 -12.31
N ASN A 36 -1.41 -5.41 -12.91
CA ASN A 36 -1.90 -6.68 -12.33
C ASN A 36 -1.18 -7.00 -11.00
N ILE A 37 0.15 -6.86 -10.93
CA ILE A 37 0.88 -7.08 -9.69
C ILE A 37 0.47 -6.05 -8.62
N ALA A 38 0.28 -4.79 -9.00
CA ALA A 38 -0.20 -3.76 -8.09
C ALA A 38 -1.60 -4.08 -7.56
N ASN A 39 -2.51 -4.57 -8.40
CA ASN A 39 -3.85 -5.00 -8.02
C ASN A 39 -3.83 -6.20 -7.06
N ASP A 40 -3.03 -7.22 -7.35
CA ASP A 40 -2.86 -8.36 -6.45
C ASP A 40 -2.26 -7.91 -5.11
N TYR A 41 -1.30 -6.99 -5.14
CA TYR A 41 -0.65 -6.45 -3.94
C TYR A 41 -1.64 -5.73 -3.02
N VAL A 42 -2.44 -4.79 -3.54
CA VAL A 42 -3.47 -4.10 -2.71
C VAL A 42 -4.57 -5.05 -2.27
N ARG A 43 -4.92 -6.07 -3.07
CA ARG A 43 -5.94 -7.06 -2.70
C ARG A 43 -5.49 -7.92 -1.52
N ILE A 44 -4.22 -8.34 -1.48
CA ILE A 44 -3.67 -9.07 -0.34
C ILE A 44 -3.81 -8.25 0.94
N HIS A 45 -3.33 -6.99 0.93
CA HIS A 45 -3.45 -6.10 2.10
C HIS A 45 -4.90 -5.85 2.54
N ALA A 46 -5.82 -5.70 1.57
CA ALA A 46 -7.24 -5.54 1.87
C ALA A 46 -7.86 -6.84 2.43
N GLN A 47 -7.44 -8.01 1.95
CA GLN A 47 -7.91 -9.30 2.45
C GLN A 47 -7.40 -9.56 3.86
N ASP A 48 -6.12 -9.31 4.13
CA ASP A 48 -5.55 -9.50 5.46
C ASP A 48 -6.26 -8.57 6.48
N ALA A 49 -6.43 -7.30 6.11
CA ALA A 49 -7.20 -6.34 6.90
C ALA A 49 -8.64 -6.83 7.14
N PHE A 50 -9.32 -7.34 6.11
CA PHE A 50 -10.66 -7.91 6.25
C PHE A 50 -10.67 -9.11 7.22
N THR A 51 -9.66 -9.99 7.16
CA THR A 51 -9.57 -11.14 8.07
C THR A 51 -9.36 -10.73 9.51
N LEU A 52 -8.50 -9.73 9.76
CA LEU A 52 -8.29 -9.16 11.10
C LEU A 52 -9.59 -8.55 11.62
N VAL A 53 -10.29 -7.78 10.79
CA VAL A 53 -11.58 -7.16 11.15
C VAL A 53 -12.64 -8.21 11.47
N GLY A 54 -12.72 -9.28 10.68
CA GLY A 54 -13.66 -10.38 10.86
C GLY A 54 -13.28 -11.38 11.97
N SER A 55 -12.10 -11.26 12.57
CA SER A 55 -11.63 -12.21 13.58
C SER A 55 -12.51 -12.22 14.84
N PRO A 56 -12.59 -13.31 15.61
CA PRO A 56 -13.35 -13.32 16.86
C PRO A 56 -12.62 -12.65 18.04
N THR A 57 -11.37 -12.22 17.85
CA THR A 57 -10.54 -11.65 18.93
C THR A 57 -10.97 -10.24 19.29
N LEU A 58 -11.00 -9.94 20.60
CA LEU A 58 -11.34 -8.61 21.12
C LEU A 58 -10.24 -7.58 20.87
N CYS A 59 -8.98 -7.99 20.91
CA CYS A 59 -7.88 -7.14 20.48
C CYS A 59 -6.83 -7.95 19.75
N ALA A 60 -6.50 -7.54 18.53
CA ALA A 60 -5.50 -8.18 17.69
C ALA A 60 -4.73 -7.15 16.89
N ALA A 61 -3.42 -7.35 16.77
CA ALA A 61 -2.55 -6.50 15.97
C ALA A 61 -1.82 -7.32 14.91
N GLN A 62 -1.75 -6.79 13.69
CA GLN A 62 -1.02 -7.38 12.58
C GLN A 62 -0.08 -6.33 11.97
N ILE A 63 1.18 -6.72 11.75
CA ILE A 63 2.19 -5.87 11.13
C ILE A 63 2.29 -6.21 9.65
N HIS A 64 2.19 -5.20 8.79
CA HIS A 64 2.35 -5.33 7.35
C HIS A 64 3.59 -4.59 6.89
N TYR A 65 4.53 -5.33 6.29
CA TYR A 65 5.73 -4.76 5.70
C TYR A 65 5.51 -4.46 4.22
N LEU A 66 5.96 -3.28 3.81
CA LEU A 66 5.91 -2.81 2.43
C LEU A 66 7.24 -3.08 1.73
N LYS A 67 7.16 -3.55 0.49
CA LYS A 67 8.34 -3.65 -0.38
C LYS A 67 8.76 -2.26 -0.85
N ASP A 68 10.05 -2.04 -1.06
CA ASP A 68 10.58 -0.77 -1.59
C ASP A 68 10.05 -0.44 -2.99
N SER A 69 9.81 -1.48 -3.79
CA SER A 69 9.29 -1.36 -5.14
C SER A 69 8.50 -2.60 -5.55
N ILE A 70 7.64 -2.43 -6.55
CA ILE A 70 6.96 -3.54 -7.21
C ILE A 70 7.75 -3.90 -8.46
N GLU A 71 8.23 -5.14 -8.52
CA GLU A 71 9.02 -5.63 -9.65
C GLU A 71 8.14 -6.42 -10.62
N ALA A 72 8.19 -6.03 -11.89
CA ALA A 72 7.40 -6.62 -12.97
C ALA A 72 8.10 -7.80 -13.69
N SER A 73 9.33 -8.16 -13.32
CA SER A 73 10.03 -9.27 -13.97
C SER A 73 11.21 -9.78 -13.14
N SER A 74 11.38 -11.10 -13.08
CA SER A 74 12.48 -11.81 -12.41
C SER A 74 13.80 -11.77 -13.20
N GLY A 75 14.13 -10.61 -13.79
CA GLY A 75 15.34 -10.41 -14.57
C GLY A 75 16.09 -9.18 -14.08
N ASN A 76 17.41 -9.31 -13.92
CA ASN A 76 18.40 -8.38 -13.34
C ASN A 76 18.43 -6.92 -13.88
N SER A 77 17.40 -6.44 -14.58
CA SER A 77 17.24 -5.08 -15.05
C SER A 77 16.13 -4.32 -14.29
N GLY A 78 16.20 -4.33 -12.96
CA GLY A 78 16.11 -3.18 -12.05
C GLY A 78 15.11 -2.04 -12.28
N ARG A 79 13.99 -2.25 -12.97
CA ARG A 79 12.92 -1.22 -13.08
C ARG A 79 11.77 -1.56 -12.15
N GLY A 80 12.08 -1.61 -10.85
CA GLY A 80 11.05 -1.62 -9.82
C GLY A 80 10.24 -0.32 -9.89
N LEU A 81 8.92 -0.45 -9.80
CA LEU A 81 8.03 0.69 -9.68
C LEU A 81 8.05 1.15 -8.22
N TYR A 82 8.59 2.34 -7.98
CA TYR A 82 8.44 3.02 -6.70
C TYR A 82 7.01 3.55 -6.55
N TYR A 83 6.41 3.28 -5.40
CA TYR A 83 5.00 3.54 -5.16
C TYR A 83 4.78 4.19 -3.81
N VAL A 84 3.55 4.67 -3.64
CA VAL A 84 3.01 5.14 -2.37
C VAL A 84 1.72 4.35 -2.12
N LEU A 85 1.58 3.80 -0.92
CA LEU A 85 0.36 3.14 -0.47
C LEU A 85 -0.47 4.13 0.35
N ASN A 86 -1.67 4.42 -0.11
CA ASN A 86 -2.65 5.23 0.59
C ASN A 86 -3.68 4.30 1.22
N ILE A 87 -3.82 4.39 2.54
CA ILE A 87 -4.88 3.71 3.28
C ILE A 87 -5.86 4.80 3.70
N LYS A 88 -7.12 4.69 3.28
CA LYS A 88 -8.13 5.72 3.54
C LYS A 88 -9.47 5.12 3.90
N GLN A 89 -10.23 5.88 4.68
CA GLN A 89 -11.64 5.63 4.92
C GLN A 89 -12.47 6.27 3.80
N GLY A 90 -13.48 5.53 3.35
CA GLY A 90 -14.55 6.03 2.49
C GLY A 90 -15.90 5.56 2.99
N THR A 91 -16.94 5.92 2.26
CA THR A 91 -18.31 5.47 2.54
C THR A 91 -18.63 4.23 1.72
N GLY A 92 -19.02 3.17 2.42
CA GLY A 92 -19.44 1.89 1.85
C GLY A 92 -20.90 1.88 1.45
N LYS A 93 -21.38 0.70 1.04
CA LYS A 93 -22.82 0.50 0.81
C LYS A 93 -23.56 0.46 2.15
N ASN A 94 -24.83 0.85 2.15
CA ASN A 94 -25.71 0.77 3.33
C ASN A 94 -25.25 1.57 4.56
N GLY A 95 -24.45 2.63 4.36
CA GLY A 95 -23.95 3.46 5.46
C GLY A 95 -22.80 2.84 6.26
N LEU A 96 -22.25 1.72 5.79
CA LEU A 96 -21.05 1.12 6.36
C LEU A 96 -19.80 1.96 6.04
N ASN A 97 -18.76 1.82 6.84
CA ASN A 97 -17.45 2.37 6.52
C ASN A 97 -16.78 1.50 5.45
N LYS A 98 -15.93 2.10 4.62
CA LYS A 98 -15.16 1.38 3.60
C LYS A 98 -13.67 1.64 3.80
N MET A 99 -12.91 0.59 4.04
CA MET A 99 -11.45 0.69 4.08
C MET A 99 -10.91 0.53 2.66
N ILE A 100 -10.10 1.48 2.20
CA ILE A 100 -9.56 1.51 0.84
C ILE A 100 -8.04 1.50 0.90
N PHE A 101 -7.44 0.50 0.27
CA PHE A 101 -6.01 0.42 0.00
C PHE A 101 -5.78 0.81 -1.45
N ALA A 102 -5.09 1.93 -1.69
CA ALA A 102 -4.87 2.46 -3.02
C ALA A 102 -3.38 2.69 -3.25
N LEU A 103 -2.87 2.18 -4.37
CA LEU A 103 -1.47 2.25 -4.72
C LEU A 103 -1.28 3.22 -5.88
N ALA A 104 -0.38 4.18 -5.71
CA ALA A 104 -0.05 5.20 -6.71
C ALA A 104 1.44 5.17 -7.04
N PRO A 105 1.87 5.53 -8.27
CA PRO A 105 3.27 5.72 -8.58
C PRO A 105 3.80 6.89 -7.74
N ARG A 106 5.00 6.75 -7.19
CA ARG A 106 5.61 7.82 -6.38
C ARG A 106 5.78 9.14 -7.14
N ARG A 107 5.97 9.08 -8.45
CA ARG A 107 6.10 10.27 -9.32
C ARG A 107 4.78 11.02 -9.52
N THR A 108 3.66 10.34 -9.38
CA THR A 108 2.31 10.88 -9.62
C THR A 108 1.35 10.33 -8.56
N PRO A 109 1.50 10.75 -7.28
CA PRO A 109 0.78 10.15 -6.16
C PRO A 109 -0.73 10.37 -6.22
N GLU A 110 -1.19 11.35 -7.00
CA GLU A 110 -2.61 11.64 -7.24
C GLU A 110 -3.32 10.62 -8.14
N THR A 111 -2.55 9.82 -8.90
CA THR A 111 -3.10 8.84 -9.85
C THR A 111 -2.94 7.44 -9.30
N TYR A 112 -4.06 6.83 -8.90
CA TYR A 112 -4.06 5.45 -8.43
C TYR A 112 -3.94 4.48 -9.61
N MET A 113 -3.01 3.53 -9.51
CA MET A 113 -2.87 2.41 -10.45
C MET A 113 -3.73 1.22 -10.05
N ALA A 114 -3.86 1.00 -8.74
CA ALA A 114 -4.57 -0.13 -8.19
C ALA A 114 -5.28 0.30 -6.91
N ALA A 115 -6.47 -0.26 -6.69
CA ALA A 115 -7.17 -0.08 -5.42
C ALA A 115 -7.99 -1.32 -5.07
N ALA A 116 -7.96 -1.69 -3.80
CA ALA A 116 -8.84 -2.70 -3.23
C ALA A 116 -9.54 -2.11 -2.01
N SER A 117 -10.77 -2.55 -1.77
CA SER A 117 -11.55 -2.08 -0.64
C SER A 117 -12.52 -3.12 -0.14
N PHE A 118 -12.87 -3.04 1.14
CA PHE A 118 -13.96 -3.81 1.73
C PHE A 118 -14.83 -2.92 2.61
N ASP A 119 -16.10 -3.29 2.74
CA ASP A 119 -17.05 -2.62 3.63
C ASP A 119 -16.96 -3.24 5.03
N THR A 120 -17.01 -2.40 6.07
CA THR A 120 -16.92 -2.79 7.48
C THR A 120 -17.80 -1.88 8.35
N ASP A 121 -18.32 -2.42 9.43
CA ASP A 121 -19.02 -1.67 10.49
C ASP A 121 -18.05 -1.00 11.48
N ALA A 122 -16.76 -1.36 11.44
CA ALA A 122 -15.76 -0.82 12.32
C ALA A 122 -15.48 0.67 12.06
N LYS A 123 -15.26 1.43 13.14
CA LYS A 123 -14.71 2.79 13.08
C LYS A 123 -13.23 2.71 12.68
N MET A 124 -12.75 3.61 11.84
CA MET A 124 -11.35 3.64 11.42
C MET A 124 -10.68 4.91 11.92
N ASN A 125 -9.50 4.71 12.51
CA ASN A 125 -8.69 5.74 13.10
C ASN A 125 -7.28 5.63 12.54
N PHE A 126 -6.71 6.74 12.14
CA PHE A 126 -5.40 6.83 11.50
C PHE A 126 -4.47 7.64 12.39
N PHE A 127 -3.25 7.15 12.55
CA PHE A 127 -2.19 7.91 13.20
C PHE A 127 -1.31 8.59 12.15
N ASP A 128 -0.82 9.78 12.48
CA ASP A 128 0.23 10.43 11.72
C ASP A 128 1.61 9.94 12.18
N PHE A 129 2.46 9.60 11.22
CA PHE A 129 3.79 9.07 11.49
C PHE A 129 4.71 10.10 12.17
N GLN A 130 4.66 11.36 11.73
CA GLN A 130 5.52 12.41 12.26
C GLN A 130 5.16 12.73 13.72
N GLU A 131 3.88 12.72 14.05
CA GLU A 131 3.41 12.84 15.43
C GLU A 131 3.83 11.65 16.29
N LEU A 132 3.75 10.42 15.78
CA LEU A 132 4.18 9.22 16.51
C LEU A 132 5.66 9.25 16.90
N ILE A 133 6.54 9.78 16.05
CA ILE A 133 7.99 9.80 16.31
C ILE A 133 8.45 11.04 17.11
N THR A 134 7.70 12.14 17.12
CA THR A 134 8.13 13.40 17.77
C THR A 134 7.29 13.82 18.96
N ALA A 135 6.04 13.38 19.03
CA ALA A 135 5.11 13.87 20.04
C ALA A 135 5.17 13.05 21.32
N ASN A 136 4.84 13.73 22.43
CA ASN A 136 4.48 13.04 23.66
C ASN A 136 3.16 12.28 23.42
N PRO A 137 3.01 11.02 23.86
CA PRO A 137 1.81 10.19 23.66
C PRO A 137 0.48 10.94 23.88
N SER A 138 0.40 11.83 24.87
CA SER A 138 -0.83 12.58 25.17
C SER A 138 -1.23 13.59 24.08
N LYS A 139 -0.28 14.07 23.28
CA LYS A 139 -0.47 15.12 22.24
C LYS A 139 -0.68 14.56 20.84
N ILE A 140 -0.64 13.24 20.66
CA ILE A 140 -0.86 12.60 19.37
C ILE A 140 -2.33 12.76 18.98
N ASN A 141 -2.56 13.22 17.76
CA ASN A 141 -3.88 13.32 17.16
C ASN A 141 -4.22 12.00 16.45
N ILE A 142 -5.52 11.70 16.46
CA ILE A 142 -6.10 10.59 15.71
C ILE A 142 -6.94 11.21 14.62
N TYR A 143 -6.74 10.77 13.38
CA TYR A 143 -7.41 11.27 12.21
C TYR A 143 -8.41 10.24 11.68
N ASP A 144 -9.48 10.73 11.05
CA ASP A 144 -10.60 9.88 10.61
C ASP A 144 -10.58 9.61 9.09
N SER A 145 -9.51 9.98 8.37
CA SER A 145 -9.58 10.08 6.91
C SER A 145 -8.57 9.23 6.14
N ASN A 146 -7.27 9.38 6.39
CA ASN A 146 -6.25 8.66 5.62
C ASN A 146 -4.87 8.63 6.30
N THR A 147 -4.03 7.75 5.78
CA THR A 147 -2.58 7.75 5.98
C THR A 147 -1.88 7.37 4.68
N MET A 148 -0.69 7.95 4.45
CA MET A 148 0.11 7.77 3.25
C MET A 148 1.45 7.16 3.62
N LEU A 149 1.79 6.02 3.00
CA LEU A 149 3.00 5.25 3.28
C LEU A 149 3.93 5.29 2.06
N ASP A 150 5.12 5.88 2.21
CA ASP A 150 6.18 5.93 1.19
C ASP A 150 7.43 5.17 1.70
N PRO A 151 7.64 3.92 1.25
CA PRO A 151 8.82 3.12 1.62
C PRO A 151 10.16 3.73 1.19
N GLN A 152 10.15 4.70 0.26
CA GLN A 152 11.35 5.29 -0.34
C GLN A 152 11.53 6.77 0.05
N ALA A 153 10.70 7.29 0.96
CA ALA A 153 10.87 8.63 1.53
C ALA A 153 12.19 8.75 2.32
N LYS A 154 12.65 9.99 2.52
CA LYS A 154 13.83 10.25 3.38
C LYS A 154 13.60 9.73 4.80
N THR A 155 12.39 9.95 5.30
CA THR A 155 11.88 9.30 6.51
C THR A 155 10.96 8.17 6.03
N GLN A 156 11.51 6.96 5.92
CA GLN A 156 10.82 5.83 5.31
C GLN A 156 9.63 5.39 6.15
N ILE A 157 8.47 5.22 5.51
CA ILE A 157 7.30 4.61 6.12
C ILE A 157 7.03 3.32 5.33
N ASP A 158 7.81 2.29 5.64
CA ASP A 158 7.85 1.01 4.94
C ASP A 158 7.06 -0.10 5.64
N ALA A 159 6.28 0.24 6.67
CA ALA A 159 5.40 -0.70 7.34
C ALA A 159 4.20 0.02 7.96
N TYR A 160 3.18 -0.75 8.33
CA TYR A 160 2.08 -0.28 9.15
C TYR A 160 1.55 -1.40 10.04
N VAL A 161 0.98 -1.02 11.18
CA VAL A 161 0.26 -1.93 12.07
C VAL A 161 -1.22 -1.69 11.88
N LEU A 162 -1.96 -2.76 11.61
CA LEU A 162 -3.40 -2.78 11.78
C LEU A 162 -3.70 -3.31 13.17
N LEU A 163 -4.40 -2.50 13.95
CA LEU A 163 -4.82 -2.87 15.27
C LEU A 163 -6.34 -2.85 15.32
N LYS A 164 -6.93 -3.98 15.66
CA LYS A 164 -8.34 -4.09 15.97
C LYS A 164 -8.54 -4.06 17.47
N GLU A 165 -9.52 -3.29 17.91
CA GLU A 165 -10.02 -3.29 19.28
C GLU A 165 -11.55 -3.34 19.28
N VAL A 166 -12.12 -4.21 20.10
CA VAL A 166 -13.55 -4.27 20.38
C VAL A 166 -13.77 -3.76 21.80
N ASN A 167 -14.42 -2.60 21.92
CA ASN A 167 -14.74 -2.01 23.21
C ASN A 167 -16.26 -1.76 23.31
N LEU A 168 -16.89 -2.30 24.36
CA LEU A 168 -18.34 -2.20 24.57
C LEU A 168 -19.20 -2.63 23.35
N GLY A 169 -18.69 -3.57 22.55
CA GLY A 169 -19.36 -4.06 21.33
C GLY A 169 -19.14 -3.20 20.09
N GLU A 170 -18.40 -2.10 20.19
CA GLU A 170 -17.97 -1.31 19.04
C GLU A 170 -16.57 -1.74 18.59
N THR A 171 -16.46 -2.13 17.31
CA THR A 171 -15.17 -2.45 16.70
C THR A 171 -14.51 -1.17 16.19
N THR A 172 -13.27 -0.95 16.56
CA THR A 172 -12.42 0.14 16.06
C THR A 172 -11.14 -0.45 15.47
N ILE A 173 -10.75 0.05 14.31
CA ILE A 173 -9.50 -0.29 13.62
C ILE A 173 -8.60 0.94 13.68
N TYR A 174 -7.37 0.73 14.10
CA TYR A 174 -6.33 1.72 14.10
C TYR A 174 -5.28 1.36 13.04
N VAL A 175 -4.93 2.33 12.21
CA VAL A 175 -3.83 2.22 11.24
C VAL A 175 -2.66 3.04 11.77
N ILE A 176 -1.59 2.35 12.15
CA ILE A 176 -0.40 2.95 12.76
C ILE A 176 0.74 2.85 11.75
N PRO A 177 1.13 3.94 11.07
CA PRO A 177 2.29 3.92 10.19
C PRO A 177 3.57 3.70 11.00
N CYS A 178 4.50 2.93 10.46
CA CYS A 178 5.77 2.65 11.12
C CYS A 178 6.90 2.39 10.13
N SER A 179 8.11 2.19 10.66
CA SER A 179 9.31 1.99 9.85
C SER A 179 10.18 0.88 10.41
N ASN A 180 10.48 -0.14 9.62
CA ASN A 180 11.43 -1.18 10.02
C ASN A 180 12.88 -0.69 9.85
N ARG A 181 13.13 0.21 8.88
CA ARG A 181 14.47 0.65 8.50
C ARG A 181 14.81 2.08 8.95
N GLY A 182 13.80 2.89 9.24
CA GLY A 182 13.92 4.30 9.61
C GLY A 182 14.18 4.56 11.10
N GLY A 183 14.58 3.54 11.87
CA GLY A 183 14.93 3.68 13.29
C GLY A 183 13.74 3.83 14.26
N SER A 184 12.51 3.66 13.79
CA SER A 184 11.27 3.75 14.58
C SER A 184 10.43 2.49 14.42
N ASP A 185 10.83 1.45 15.15
CA ASP A 185 10.24 0.11 15.07
C ASP A 185 8.72 0.13 15.33
N CYS A 186 8.00 -0.67 14.56
CA CYS A 186 6.54 -0.83 14.63
C CYS A 186 6.08 -1.23 16.03
N SER A 187 6.86 -2.02 16.77
CA SER A 187 6.54 -2.38 18.16
C SER A 187 6.52 -1.18 19.10
N THR A 188 7.47 -0.25 18.92
CA THR A 188 7.61 0.95 19.74
C THR A 188 6.50 1.94 19.42
N LEU A 189 6.23 2.18 18.13
CA LEU A 189 5.16 3.09 17.73
C LEU A 189 3.78 2.54 18.10
N MET A 190 3.59 1.22 18.05
CA MET A 190 2.39 0.58 18.56
C MET A 190 2.23 0.78 20.07
N GLY A 191 3.31 0.69 20.85
CA GLY A 191 3.27 1.00 22.29
C GLY A 191 2.86 2.44 22.59
N ILE A 192 3.39 3.41 21.82
CA ILE A 192 3.04 4.84 21.92
C ILE A 192 1.57 5.06 21.53
N ALA A 193 1.13 4.50 20.41
CA ALA A 193 -0.28 4.54 19.99
C ALA A 193 -1.19 3.88 21.03
N GLY A 194 -0.76 2.75 21.59
CA GLY A 194 -1.45 2.03 22.65
C GLY A 194 -1.66 2.87 23.91
N GLN A 195 -0.65 3.64 24.34
CA GLN A 195 -0.79 4.58 25.46
C GLN A 195 -1.80 5.70 25.17
N LYS A 196 -1.90 6.14 23.91
CA LYS A 196 -2.91 7.12 23.50
C LYS A 196 -4.32 6.53 23.49
N ILE A 197 -4.48 5.29 23.03
CA ILE A 197 -5.76 4.59 22.93
C ILE A 197 -6.26 4.18 24.32
N ARG A 198 -5.39 3.53 25.12
CA ARG A 198 -5.66 3.11 26.50
C ARG A 198 -4.52 3.53 27.42
N PRO A 199 -4.62 4.72 28.07
CA PRO A 199 -3.60 5.18 28.99
C PRO A 199 -3.48 4.30 30.26
N GLU A 200 -4.50 3.53 30.59
CA GLU A 200 -4.52 2.62 31.75
C GLU A 200 -3.85 1.26 31.50
N GLY A 201 -3.45 0.97 30.25
CA GLY A 201 -2.80 -0.28 29.87
C GLY A 201 -3.31 -0.80 28.53
N PHE A 202 -2.37 -1.01 27.61
CA PHE A 202 -2.64 -1.54 26.27
C PHE A 202 -2.06 -2.95 26.16
N ASN A 203 -2.92 -3.96 26.00
CA ASN A 203 -2.50 -5.36 25.98
C ASN A 203 -3.22 -6.10 24.84
N CYS A 204 -2.75 -5.87 23.61
CA CYS A 204 -3.25 -6.52 22.41
C CYS A 204 -2.18 -7.49 21.92
N SER A 205 -2.58 -8.74 21.65
CA SER A 205 -1.67 -9.77 21.15
C SER A 205 -1.42 -9.58 19.65
N TYR A 206 -0.20 -9.88 19.23
CA TYR A 206 0.11 -10.05 17.81
C TYR A 206 -0.54 -11.33 17.28
N GLU A 207 -1.28 -11.21 16.18
CA GLU A 207 -1.62 -12.36 15.35
C GLU A 207 -0.51 -12.49 14.30
N ASN A 208 0.23 -13.61 14.35
CA ASN A 208 1.27 -13.96 13.38
C ASN A 208 0.64 -14.59 12.14
#